data_AF-A0A2U1AAG8-F1
#
_entry.id   AF-A0A2U1AAG8-F1
#
_cell.length_a   1.000
_cell.length_b   1.000
_cell.length_c   1.000
_cell.angle_alpha   90.00
_cell.angle_beta   90.00
_cell.angle_gamma   90.00
#
_symmetry.space_group_name_H-M   'P 1'
#
loop_
_entity.id
_entity.type
_entity.pdbx_description
1 polymer ?
#
loop_
_entity_poly.entity_id
_entity_poly.type
_entity_poly.pdbx_seq_one_letter_code
_entity_poly.pdbx_strand_id
1 'polypeptide(L)'
;MKRNLTLALFCSLVLGCFAAETIYRGDSTDKKDVICYYQSGNFYRDAARKEILYAHPGNMVAREAPKASSANCIFRLQGNRIYKGYSINRADCLGTLLETKTQRGNVLEAVIYDGFVTFKDTEEKREAGDITILTEYNVLKDGKYVPGKVLYTIKNNRIYRGNSTDAKDCLLTYTGNFTSSRLLFMAVELTK
;
A
#
# COMPACT_ATOMS: atom_id res chain seq x y z
N MET A 1 -48.67 -16.03 35.23
CA MET A 1 -47.83 -14.88 34.82
C MET A 1 -46.79 -15.36 33.81
N LYS A 2 -46.97 -15.02 32.53
CA LYS A 2 -46.03 -15.37 31.46
C LYS A 2 -44.86 -14.39 31.51
N ARG A 3 -43.63 -14.91 31.63
CA ARG A 3 -42.40 -14.11 31.69
C ARG A 3 -42.03 -13.65 30.28
N ASN A 4 -42.04 -12.34 30.07
CA ASN A 4 -41.51 -11.72 28.85
C ASN A 4 -39.98 -11.69 28.94
N LEU A 5 -39.31 -12.37 28.00
CA LEU A 5 -37.87 -12.33 27.82
C LEU A 5 -37.55 -11.17 26.88
N THR A 6 -37.12 -10.04 27.43
CA THR A 6 -36.67 -8.88 26.64
C THR A 6 -35.26 -9.18 26.12
N LEU A 7 -35.14 -9.44 24.82
CA LEU A 7 -33.86 -9.66 24.15
C LEU A 7 -33.18 -8.31 23.92
N ALA A 8 -32.17 -7.99 24.75
CA ALA A 8 -31.32 -6.82 24.53
C ALA A 8 -30.36 -7.08 23.36
N LEU A 9 -30.58 -6.37 22.25
CA LEU A 9 -29.69 -6.35 21.10
C LEU A 9 -28.38 -5.65 21.50
N PHE A 10 -27.37 -6.43 21.88
CA PHE A 10 -25.99 -5.95 22.03
C PHE A 10 -25.44 -5.63 20.63
N CYS A 11 -25.71 -4.42 20.13
CA CYS A 11 -24.89 -3.82 19.08
C CYS A 11 -23.51 -3.57 19.68
N SER A 12 -22.63 -4.55 19.58
CA SER A 12 -21.20 -4.36 19.75
C SER A 12 -20.73 -3.45 18.62
N LEU A 13 -20.77 -2.14 18.86
CA LEU A 13 -19.94 -1.19 18.13
C LEU A 13 -18.49 -1.60 18.43
N VAL A 14 -17.89 -2.36 17.53
CA VAL A 14 -16.44 -2.51 17.49
C VAL A 14 -15.89 -1.13 17.13
N LEU A 15 -15.67 -0.30 18.15
CA LEU A 15 -14.80 0.85 18.06
C LEU A 15 -13.39 0.29 17.82
N GLY A 16 -13.09 0.01 16.55
CA GLY A 16 -11.74 -0.27 16.12
C GLY A 16 -10.91 0.96 16.45
N CYS A 17 -10.17 0.91 17.55
CA CYS A 17 -9.09 1.85 17.80
C CYS A 17 -8.07 1.58 16.69
N PHE A 18 -8.15 2.32 15.59
CA PHE A 18 -7.12 2.27 14.57
C PHE A 18 -5.85 2.80 15.23
N ALA A 19 -4.97 1.89 15.64
CA ALA A 19 -3.68 2.23 16.22
C ALA A 19 -2.97 3.17 15.23
N ALA A 20 -2.62 4.36 15.72
CA ALA A 20 -1.99 5.35 14.86
C ALA A 20 -0.61 4.86 14.44
N GLU A 21 -0.30 5.02 13.16
CA GLU A 21 0.86 4.40 12.54
C GLU A 21 1.96 5.44 12.43
N THR A 22 3.21 4.99 12.58
CA THR A 22 4.38 5.85 12.40
C THR A 22 5.17 5.34 11.21
N ILE A 23 5.61 6.27 10.37
CA ILE A 23 6.37 6.00 9.16
C ILE A 23 7.79 6.52 9.39
N TYR A 24 8.78 5.66 9.15
CA TYR A 24 10.19 5.93 9.36
C TYR A 24 10.94 5.87 8.03
N ARG A 25 12.03 6.61 7.94
CA ARG A 25 12.99 6.55 6.84
C ARG A 25 13.87 5.31 6.98
N GLY A 26 14.00 4.56 5.90
CA GLY A 26 14.85 3.38 5.83
C GLY A 26 14.38 2.23 6.73
N ASP A 27 15.30 1.31 7.01
CA ASP A 27 15.13 0.23 7.98
C ASP A 27 15.41 0.76 9.40
N SER A 28 14.47 1.56 9.91
CA SER A 28 14.60 2.20 11.22
C SER A 28 13.26 2.26 11.94
N THR A 29 13.33 2.25 13.27
CA THR A 29 12.21 2.60 14.16
C THR A 29 12.62 3.70 15.15
N ASP A 30 13.74 4.37 14.91
CA ASP A 30 14.22 5.47 15.73
C ASP A 30 13.35 6.72 15.53
N LYS A 31 13.09 7.44 16.63
CA LYS A 31 12.31 8.70 16.59
C LYS A 31 12.89 9.75 15.64
N LYS A 32 14.21 9.75 15.45
CA LYS A 32 14.92 10.69 14.56
C LYS A 32 14.61 10.45 13.09
N ASP A 33 14.20 9.22 12.74
CA ASP A 33 13.94 8.80 11.37
C ASP A 33 12.45 8.88 11.03
N VAL A 34 11.61 9.36 11.95
CA VAL A 34 10.18 9.54 11.69
C VAL A 34 9.97 10.57 10.58
N ILE A 35 9.24 10.16 9.55
CA ILE A 35 8.86 11.03 8.42
C ILE A 35 7.47 11.62 8.65
N CYS A 36 6.52 10.79 9.06
CA CYS A 36 5.14 11.20 9.31
C CYS A 36 4.38 10.19 10.16
N TYR A 37 3.16 10.57 10.53
CA TYR A 37 2.21 9.73 11.25
C TYR A 37 0.97 9.52 10.41
N TYR A 38 0.35 8.35 10.46
CA TYR A 38 -0.92 8.10 9.81
C TYR A 38 -2.02 7.82 10.84
N GLN A 39 -3.15 8.49 10.68
CA GLN A 39 -4.34 8.26 11.52
C GLN A 39 -5.60 8.66 10.77
N SER A 40 -6.61 7.77 10.80
CA SER A 40 -7.97 8.06 10.32
C SER A 40 -8.01 8.66 8.90
N GLY A 41 -7.25 8.08 7.98
CA GLY A 41 -7.25 8.52 6.58
C GLY A 41 -6.38 9.74 6.29
N ASN A 42 -5.56 10.22 7.23
CA ASN A 42 -4.67 11.38 7.01
C ASN A 42 -3.24 11.06 7.43
N PHE A 43 -2.29 11.67 6.74
CA PHE A 43 -0.88 11.71 7.11
C PHE A 43 -0.57 13.04 7.79
N TYR A 44 0.14 13.01 8.90
CA TYR A 44 0.45 14.16 9.72
C TYR A 44 1.95 14.36 9.85
N ARG A 45 2.37 15.62 9.92
CA ARG A 45 3.78 15.96 10.14
C ARG A 45 4.21 15.66 11.56
N ASP A 46 3.30 15.87 12.52
CA ASP A 46 3.61 15.88 13.93
C ASP A 46 2.90 14.77 14.71
N ALA A 47 3.50 14.37 15.82
CA ALA A 47 2.95 13.34 16.70
C ALA A 47 1.66 13.80 17.39
N ALA A 48 1.34 15.09 17.46
CA ALA A 48 0.06 15.56 18.00
C ALA A 48 -1.06 15.53 16.93
N ARG A 49 -0.77 15.15 15.69
CA ARG A 49 -1.70 15.07 14.55
C ARG A 49 -2.42 16.40 14.30
N LYS A 50 -1.69 17.51 14.40
CA LYS A 50 -2.25 18.85 14.18
C LYS A 50 -2.06 19.33 12.74
N GLU A 51 -0.93 19.00 12.13
CA GLU A 51 -0.59 19.42 10.78
C GLU A 51 -0.76 18.24 9.82
N ILE A 52 -1.76 18.32 8.95
CA ILE A 52 -2.00 17.31 7.93
C ILE A 52 -1.09 17.58 6.73
N LEU A 53 -0.31 16.57 6.33
CA LEU A 53 0.51 16.57 5.12
C LEU A 53 -0.29 16.14 3.89
N TYR A 54 -1.09 15.08 4.05
CA TYR A 54 -1.83 14.45 2.96
C TYR A 54 -3.12 13.83 3.47
N ALA A 55 -4.19 13.92 2.68
CA ALA A 55 -5.43 13.21 2.93
C ALA A 55 -5.54 11.98 2.04
N HIS A 56 -6.01 10.88 2.61
CA HIS A 56 -6.32 9.61 1.95
C HIS A 56 -7.77 9.17 2.20
N PRO A 57 -8.79 9.89 1.68
CA PRO A 57 -10.15 9.42 1.75
C PRO A 57 -10.40 8.34 0.69
N GLY A 58 -10.93 7.20 1.13
CA GLY A 58 -11.29 6.10 0.26
C GLY A 58 -10.11 5.61 -0.58
N ASN A 59 -10.18 5.85 -1.89
CA ASN A 59 -9.22 5.35 -2.87
C ASN A 59 -8.32 6.44 -3.48
N MET A 60 -8.22 7.63 -2.90
CA MET A 60 -7.38 8.72 -3.43
C MET A 60 -6.42 9.24 -2.39
N VAL A 61 -5.31 9.84 -2.82
CA VAL A 61 -4.42 10.61 -1.95
C VAL A 61 -4.26 12.03 -2.49
N ALA A 62 -4.39 13.05 -1.64
CA ALA A 62 -4.43 14.46 -2.00
C ALA A 62 -3.53 15.33 -1.11
N ARG A 63 -3.01 16.45 -1.66
CA ARG A 63 -2.14 17.41 -0.92
C ARG A 63 -2.91 18.32 0.04
N GLU A 64 -4.16 18.65 -0.28
CA GLU A 64 -4.93 19.65 0.47
C GLU A 64 -5.94 18.97 1.38
N ALA A 65 -5.43 18.40 2.46
CA ALA A 65 -6.28 17.83 3.50
C ALA A 65 -7.00 18.92 4.32
N PRO A 66 -8.22 18.65 4.84
CA PRO A 66 -9.05 17.46 4.65
C PRO A 66 -9.95 17.51 3.40
N LYS A 67 -9.84 18.55 2.55
CA LYS A 67 -10.69 18.78 1.37
C LYS A 67 -10.21 18.03 0.13
N ALA A 68 -9.94 16.74 0.25
CA ALA A 68 -9.56 15.94 -0.90
C ALA A 68 -10.65 15.98 -1.98
N SER A 69 -10.22 16.15 -3.22
CA SER A 69 -11.06 16.21 -4.40
C SER A 69 -10.31 15.61 -5.59
N SER A 70 -11.01 15.38 -6.68
CA SER A 70 -10.36 14.99 -7.94
C SER A 70 -9.32 16.01 -8.42
N ALA A 71 -9.50 17.29 -8.10
CA ALA A 71 -8.63 18.39 -8.54
C ALA A 71 -7.27 18.41 -7.80
N ASN A 72 -7.25 18.05 -6.52
CA ASN A 72 -6.02 18.04 -5.70
C ASN A 72 -5.49 16.62 -5.42
N CYS A 73 -6.08 15.62 -6.07
CA CYS A 73 -5.64 14.24 -6.06
C CYS A 73 -4.23 14.12 -6.67
N ILE A 74 -3.30 13.54 -5.92
CA ILE A 74 -1.95 13.18 -6.36
C ILE A 74 -2.00 11.81 -7.01
N PHE A 75 -2.69 10.87 -6.36
CA PHE A 75 -2.81 9.49 -6.79
C PHE A 75 -4.20 8.94 -6.55
N ARG A 76 -4.68 8.12 -7.48
CA ARG A 76 -5.90 7.35 -7.34
C ARG A 76 -5.60 5.87 -7.39
N LEU A 77 -6.05 5.14 -6.38
CA LEU A 77 -6.16 3.70 -6.41
C LEU A 77 -7.45 3.30 -7.12
N GLN A 78 -7.38 2.36 -8.06
CA GLN A 78 -8.55 1.67 -8.57
C GLN A 78 -8.24 0.18 -8.71
N GLY A 79 -8.97 -0.64 -7.93
CA GLY A 79 -8.60 -2.03 -7.74
C GLY A 79 -7.20 -2.13 -7.15
N ASN A 80 -6.30 -2.82 -7.85
CA ASN A 80 -4.91 -2.98 -7.48
C ASN A 80 -3.96 -2.04 -8.25
N ARG A 81 -4.48 -1.04 -8.96
CA ARG A 81 -3.68 -0.13 -9.79
C ARG A 81 -3.66 1.26 -9.19
N ILE A 82 -2.49 1.89 -9.25
CA ILE A 82 -2.33 3.28 -8.87
C ILE A 82 -2.12 4.15 -10.10
N TYR A 83 -2.88 5.23 -10.17
CA TYR A 83 -2.88 6.20 -11.25
C TYR A 83 -2.40 7.55 -10.76
N LYS A 84 -1.77 8.32 -11.65
CA LYS A 84 -1.46 9.73 -11.44
C LYS A 84 -2.75 10.56 -11.43
N GLY A 85 -2.85 11.49 -10.49
CA GLY A 85 -4.01 12.34 -10.34
C GLY A 85 -5.28 11.55 -10.00
N TYR A 86 -6.43 12.01 -10.48
CA TYR A 86 -7.71 11.29 -10.38
C TYR A 86 -8.02 10.44 -11.63
N SER A 87 -6.99 10.01 -12.35
CA SER A 87 -7.13 9.26 -13.60
C SER A 87 -7.48 7.78 -13.38
N ILE A 88 -8.01 7.17 -14.44
CA ILE A 88 -8.19 5.72 -14.60
C ILE A 88 -7.64 5.22 -15.94
N ASN A 89 -7.01 6.11 -16.71
CA ASN A 89 -6.46 5.80 -18.03
C ASN A 89 -5.21 4.95 -17.88
N ARG A 90 -5.05 3.94 -18.74
CA ARG A 90 -3.88 3.04 -18.71
C ARG A 90 -2.55 3.80 -18.77
N ALA A 91 -2.48 4.87 -19.56
CA ALA A 91 -1.27 5.70 -19.72
C ALA A 91 -0.87 6.43 -18.43
N ASP A 92 -1.82 6.66 -17.52
CA ASP A 92 -1.58 7.33 -16.23
C ASP A 92 -1.33 6.32 -15.10
N CYS A 93 -1.36 5.02 -15.38
CA CYS A 93 -1.07 3.98 -14.40
C CYS A 93 0.41 4.04 -14.04
N LEU A 94 0.72 4.36 -12.79
CA LEU A 94 2.07 4.43 -12.23
C LEU A 94 2.55 3.07 -11.75
N GLY A 95 1.62 2.23 -11.29
CA GLY A 95 1.98 0.88 -10.91
C GLY A 95 0.80 -0.02 -10.65
N THR A 96 1.07 -1.32 -10.67
CA THR A 96 0.13 -2.36 -10.32
C THR A 96 0.66 -3.13 -9.13
N LEU A 97 -0.09 -3.06 -8.04
CA LEU A 97 0.14 -3.81 -6.84
C LEU A 97 -0.34 -5.25 -7.01
N LEU A 98 0.47 -6.20 -6.61
CA LEU A 98 0.12 -7.61 -6.58
C LEU A 98 0.47 -8.15 -5.19
N GLU A 99 -0.57 -8.51 -4.44
CA GLU A 99 -0.43 -9.14 -3.13
C GLU A 99 -0.10 -10.61 -3.35
N THR A 100 1.05 -11.04 -2.86
CA THR A 100 1.41 -12.46 -2.86
C THR A 100 0.74 -13.13 -1.66
N LYS A 101 -0.27 -13.97 -1.92
CA LYS A 101 -0.87 -14.79 -0.87
C LYS A 101 0.10 -15.90 -0.47
N THR A 102 0.69 -15.76 0.72
CA THR A 102 1.30 -16.77 1.59
C THR A 102 2.07 -17.93 0.90
N GLN A 103 3.40 -17.94 0.99
CA GLN A 103 4.22 -19.13 0.73
C GLN A 103 4.87 -19.62 2.03
N ARG A 104 4.46 -20.81 2.49
CA ARG A 104 5.19 -21.70 3.41
C ARG A 104 6.06 -21.02 4.49
N GLY A 105 5.46 -20.14 5.28
CA GLY A 105 6.09 -19.54 6.46
C GLY A 105 6.94 -18.28 6.20
N ASN A 106 7.10 -17.82 4.96
CA ASN A 106 7.67 -16.51 4.62
C ASN A 106 6.71 -15.74 3.69
N VAL A 107 6.09 -14.69 4.22
CA VAL A 107 5.09 -13.89 3.52
C VAL A 107 5.74 -12.66 2.91
N LEU A 108 5.87 -12.61 1.60
CA LEU A 108 5.93 -11.32 0.91
C LEU A 108 4.51 -10.74 0.95
N GLU A 109 4.39 -9.50 1.43
CA GLU A 109 3.07 -8.87 1.59
C GLU A 109 2.56 -8.40 0.22
N ALA A 110 3.42 -7.74 -0.56
CA ALA A 110 3.10 -7.34 -1.93
C ALA A 110 4.32 -6.96 -2.77
N VAL A 111 4.13 -6.94 -4.08
CA VAL A 111 5.06 -6.38 -5.07
C VAL A 111 4.33 -5.31 -5.88
N ILE A 112 5.01 -4.21 -6.19
CA ILE A 112 4.49 -3.15 -7.05
C ILE A 112 5.27 -3.15 -8.35
N TYR A 113 4.58 -3.44 -9.44
CA TYR A 113 5.12 -3.36 -10.80
C TYR A 113 4.93 -1.97 -11.38
N ASP A 114 5.86 -1.57 -12.25
CA ASP A 114 5.84 -0.33 -13.02
C ASP A 114 4.73 -0.38 -14.07
N GLY A 115 3.81 0.56 -14.01
CA GLY A 115 2.73 0.68 -14.99
C GLY A 115 1.60 -0.35 -14.85
N PHE A 116 0.92 -0.60 -15.98
CA PHE A 116 -0.28 -1.43 -16.04
C PHE A 116 0.10 -2.89 -16.32
N VAL A 117 0.00 -3.72 -15.28
CA VAL A 117 0.20 -5.16 -15.41
C VAL A 117 -1.01 -5.79 -16.09
N THR A 118 -0.69 -6.67 -17.04
CA THR A 118 -1.62 -7.53 -17.71
C THR A 118 -1.40 -8.96 -17.25
N PHE A 119 -2.46 -9.64 -16.84
CA PHE A 119 -2.39 -11.04 -16.40
C PHE A 119 -2.25 -12.03 -17.57
N LYS A 120 -2.22 -11.52 -18.80
CA LYS A 120 -1.95 -12.31 -19.99
C LYS A 120 -0.49 -12.76 -19.95
N ASP A 121 -0.26 -14.05 -20.17
CA ASP A 121 1.07 -14.67 -20.23
C ASP A 121 1.84 -14.57 -18.89
N THR A 122 1.15 -14.89 -17.80
CA THR A 122 1.76 -15.00 -16.47
C THR A 122 2.58 -16.28 -16.40
N GLU A 123 3.91 -16.18 -16.25
CA GLU A 123 4.76 -17.37 -16.11
C GLU A 123 4.82 -17.82 -14.65
N GLU A 124 4.40 -19.07 -14.43
CA GLU A 124 4.53 -19.74 -13.15
C GLU A 124 5.85 -20.53 -13.07
N LYS A 125 6.93 -19.91 -12.58
CA LYS A 125 8.19 -20.62 -12.28
C LYS A 125 8.09 -21.42 -10.97
N ARG A 126 8.16 -22.75 -11.09
CA ARG A 126 8.22 -23.68 -9.95
C ARG A 126 9.66 -24.02 -9.63
N GLU A 127 10.12 -23.74 -8.41
CA GLU A 127 11.40 -24.28 -7.92
C GLU A 127 11.15 -25.63 -7.23
N ALA A 128 12.08 -26.58 -7.41
CA ALA A 128 11.99 -27.90 -6.79
C ALA A 128 12.28 -27.81 -5.28
N GLY A 129 11.49 -28.52 -4.48
CA GLY A 129 11.56 -28.45 -3.03
C GLY A 129 10.58 -27.41 -2.47
N ASP A 130 9.30 -27.76 -2.47
CA ASP A 130 8.26 -27.19 -1.63
C ASP A 130 8.04 -25.65 -1.61
N ILE A 131 8.71 -24.89 -2.47
CA ILE A 131 8.57 -23.44 -2.59
C ILE A 131 8.38 -23.11 -4.07
N THR A 132 7.33 -22.38 -4.39
CA THR A 132 6.92 -22.00 -5.75
C THR A 132 5.87 -20.90 -5.56
N ILE A 133 5.87 -19.71 -6.18
CA ILE A 133 6.27 -19.24 -7.51
C ILE A 133 6.67 -17.74 -7.41
N LEU A 134 7.76 -17.30 -8.05
CA LEU A 134 7.91 -15.90 -8.48
C LEU A 134 7.05 -15.70 -9.73
N THR A 135 5.84 -15.17 -9.55
CA THR A 135 4.98 -14.82 -10.67
C THR A 135 5.57 -13.58 -11.35
N GLU A 136 6.28 -13.78 -12.46
CA GLU A 136 6.73 -12.69 -13.32
C GLU A 136 5.54 -12.25 -14.16
N TYR A 137 5.04 -11.06 -13.86
CA TYR A 137 3.92 -10.49 -14.58
C TYR A 137 4.39 -9.63 -15.74
N ASN A 138 3.66 -9.69 -16.86
CA ASN A 138 3.93 -8.85 -18.01
C ASN A 138 3.16 -7.52 -17.95
N VAL A 139 3.73 -6.49 -18.55
CA VAL A 139 3.13 -5.16 -18.73
C VAL A 139 3.03 -4.86 -20.22
N LEU A 140 1.93 -4.24 -20.63
CA LEU A 140 1.79 -3.77 -22.01
C LEU A 140 2.54 -2.44 -22.16
N LYS A 141 3.62 -2.46 -22.94
CA LYS A 141 4.42 -1.30 -23.28
C LYS A 141 4.56 -1.19 -24.80
N ASP A 142 4.15 -0.06 -25.37
CA ASP A 142 4.23 0.22 -26.81
C ASP A 142 3.60 -0.89 -27.69
N GLY A 143 2.47 -1.44 -27.25
CA GLY A 143 1.75 -2.50 -27.95
C GLY A 143 2.34 -3.91 -27.79
N LYS A 144 3.43 -4.08 -27.03
CA LYS A 144 4.05 -5.38 -26.74
C LYS A 144 3.99 -5.72 -25.26
N TYR A 145 3.86 -7.00 -24.95
CA TYR A 145 3.99 -7.50 -23.58
C TYR A 145 5.47 -7.68 -23.26
N VAL A 146 5.94 -7.07 -22.18
CA VAL A 146 7.31 -7.17 -21.70
C VAL A 146 7.31 -7.54 -20.21
N PRO A 147 8.37 -8.19 -19.69
CA PRO A 147 8.49 -8.45 -18.27
C PRO A 147 8.30 -7.18 -17.45
N GLY A 148 7.42 -7.26 -16.47
CA GLY A 148 7.12 -6.17 -15.56
C GLY A 148 8.35 -5.80 -14.74
N LYS A 149 8.69 -4.51 -14.76
CA LYS A 149 9.72 -3.99 -13.86
C LYS A 149 9.11 -3.84 -12.47
N VAL A 150 9.70 -4.48 -11.46
CA VAL A 150 9.31 -4.22 -10.08
C VAL A 150 9.88 -2.87 -9.61
N LEU A 151 9.01 -2.01 -9.10
CA LEU A 151 9.37 -0.74 -8.48
C LEU A 151 9.66 -0.90 -7.00
N TYR A 152 8.82 -1.66 -6.30
CA TYR A 152 8.92 -1.83 -4.85
C TYR A 152 8.50 -3.22 -4.39
N THR A 153 9.17 -3.71 -3.35
CA THR A 153 8.81 -4.91 -2.61
C THR A 153 8.37 -4.52 -1.21
N ILE A 154 7.28 -5.11 -0.73
CA ILE A 154 6.75 -4.90 0.62
C ILE A 154 6.86 -6.19 1.41
N LYS A 155 7.53 -6.12 2.56
CA LYS A 155 7.76 -7.26 3.44
C LYS A 155 8.00 -6.79 4.87
N ASN A 156 7.38 -7.46 5.85
CA ASN A 156 7.62 -7.24 7.28
C ASN A 156 7.53 -5.76 7.66
N ASN A 157 6.45 -5.12 7.22
CA ASN A 157 6.20 -3.70 7.42
C ASN A 157 7.27 -2.73 6.88
N ARG A 158 7.94 -3.13 5.79
CA ARG A 158 8.98 -2.35 5.13
C ARG A 158 8.72 -2.27 3.64
N ILE A 159 9.11 -1.14 3.05
CA ILE A 159 9.09 -0.91 1.61
C ILE A 159 10.52 -0.83 1.12
N TYR A 160 10.87 -1.68 0.16
CA TYR A 160 12.20 -1.76 -0.45
C TYR A 160 12.15 -1.32 -1.91
N ARG A 161 13.27 -0.82 -2.43
CA ARG A 161 13.42 -0.51 -3.85
C ARG A 161 13.61 -1.78 -4.69
N GLY A 162 12.88 -1.88 -5.79
CA GLY A 162 12.95 -3.02 -6.71
C GLY A 162 12.53 -4.32 -6.04
N ASN A 163 13.19 -5.42 -6.42
CA ASN A 163 12.99 -6.77 -5.85
C ASN A 163 13.77 -7.03 -4.56
N SER A 164 14.39 -6.02 -3.96
CA SER A 164 15.27 -6.20 -2.81
C SER A 164 14.48 -6.43 -1.51
N THR A 165 15.12 -7.10 -0.55
CA THR A 165 14.70 -7.08 0.86
C THR A 165 15.87 -6.77 1.79
N ASP A 166 16.98 -6.24 1.24
CA ASP A 166 18.15 -5.82 2.01
C ASP A 166 17.84 -4.51 2.75
N ALA A 167 18.31 -4.38 3.99
CA ALA A 167 18.14 -3.18 4.80
C ALA A 167 18.62 -1.89 4.11
N LYS A 168 19.70 -1.99 3.30
CA LYS A 168 20.25 -0.86 2.52
C LYS A 168 19.31 -0.33 1.44
N ASP A 169 18.43 -1.19 0.93
CA ASP A 169 17.45 -0.86 -0.10
C ASP A 169 16.08 -0.54 0.50
N CYS A 170 15.96 -0.63 1.83
CA CYS A 170 14.77 -0.22 2.54
C CYS A 170 14.61 1.30 2.42
N LEU A 171 13.47 1.71 1.90
CA LEU A 171 13.10 3.11 1.76
C LEU A 171 12.37 3.59 3.00
N LEU A 172 11.50 2.74 3.56
CA LEU A 172 10.58 3.09 4.63
C LEU A 172 10.24 1.89 5.51
N THR A 173 10.03 2.14 6.81
CA THR A 173 9.49 1.19 7.79
C THR A 173 8.22 1.76 8.43
N TYR A 174 7.27 0.91 8.82
CA TYR A 174 6.03 1.33 9.48
C TYR A 174 5.56 0.40 10.60
N THR A 175 4.71 0.89 11.51
CA THR A 175 4.33 0.18 12.76
C THR A 175 2.91 -0.40 12.81
N GLY A 176 2.11 -0.30 11.74
CA GLY A 176 0.70 -0.72 11.70
C GLY A 176 0.40 -1.85 10.71
N ASN A 177 -0.89 -2.18 10.54
CA ASN A 177 -1.38 -3.09 9.49
C ASN A 177 -1.74 -2.28 8.23
N PHE A 178 -1.09 -2.56 7.10
CA PHE A 178 -1.13 -1.68 5.93
C PHE A 178 -2.01 -2.13 4.78
N THR A 179 -2.79 -1.17 4.25
CA THR A 179 -3.40 -1.30 2.92
C THR A 179 -2.44 -0.83 1.86
N SER A 180 -2.39 -1.57 0.78
CA SER A 180 -1.34 -1.46 -0.22
C SER A 180 -1.31 -0.16 -1.02
N SER A 181 -2.44 0.55 -1.16
CA SER A 181 -2.51 1.88 -1.80
C SER A 181 -1.83 2.98 -1.00
N ARG A 182 -1.87 2.86 0.33
CA ARG A 182 -1.21 3.76 1.27
C ARG A 182 0.30 3.66 1.13
N LEU A 183 0.80 2.44 0.90
CA LEU A 183 2.22 2.14 0.68
C LEU A 183 2.76 2.84 -0.55
N LEU A 184 2.04 2.89 -1.68
CA LEU A 184 2.56 3.59 -2.85
C LEU A 184 2.64 5.10 -2.62
N PHE A 185 1.65 5.73 -1.99
CA PHE A 185 1.76 7.15 -1.68
C PHE A 185 3.04 7.43 -0.86
N MET A 186 3.29 6.62 0.18
CA MET A 186 4.50 6.76 0.98
C MET A 186 5.76 6.52 0.13
N ALA A 187 5.79 5.46 -0.66
CA ALA A 187 6.92 5.09 -1.50
C ALA A 187 7.22 6.13 -2.59
N VAL A 188 6.21 6.83 -3.13
CA VAL A 188 6.40 7.76 -4.25
C VAL A 188 6.55 9.20 -3.79
N GLU A 189 5.75 9.71 -2.83
CA GLU A 189 5.91 11.11 -2.40
C GLU A 189 6.97 11.30 -1.32
N LEU A 190 7.21 10.35 -0.43
CA LEU A 190 8.20 10.54 0.64
C LEU A 190 9.63 10.21 0.19
N THR A 191 9.80 9.67 -1.02
CA THR A 191 11.11 9.35 -1.62
C THR A 191 11.53 10.30 -2.74
N LYS A 192 10.66 11.23 -3.13
CA LYS A 192 11.06 12.45 -3.86
C LYS A 192 11.85 13.36 -2.93
#